data_AF-A0A2P8LE88-F1
#
_entry.id   AF-A0A2P8LE88-F1
#
_cell.length_a   1.000
_cell.length_b   1.000
_cell.length_c   1.000
_cell.angle_alpha   90.00
_cell.angle_beta   90.00
_cell.angle_gamma   90.00
#
_symmetry.space_group_name_H-M   'P 1'
#
loop_
_entity.id
_entity.type
_entity.pdbx_description
1 polymer ?
#
loop_
_entity_poly.entity_id
_entity_poly.type
_entity_poly.pdbx_seq_one_letter_code
_entity_poly.pdbx_strand_id
1 'polypeptide(L)'
;MRTRGQIYWNWADPELHCRNHDERLPSGILLNIQVRLSKTNQTQLFVGVYGQTGMMIFEDSFLDRPAQTMSQALVWGLDFARERATQSVPNLASPPKERRQRSF
;
A
#
# COMPACT_ATOMS: atom_id res chain seq x y z
N MET A 1 14.77 -9.12 1.90
CA MET A 1 15.12 -7.67 1.95
C MET A 1 14.25 -6.96 0.92
N ARG A 2 13.78 -5.73 1.19
CA ARG A 2 12.97 -4.95 0.24
C ARG A 2 13.89 -3.98 -0.49
N THR A 3 13.73 -3.83 -1.79
CA THR A 3 14.43 -2.79 -2.55
C THR A 3 13.57 -1.54 -2.49
N ARG A 4 13.95 -0.57 -1.66
CA ARG A 4 13.25 0.70 -1.49
C ARG A 4 13.61 1.67 -2.61
N GLY A 5 12.64 2.38 -3.14
CA GLY A 5 12.83 3.41 -4.15
C GLY A 5 13.18 4.77 -3.57
N GLN A 6 13.41 5.74 -4.46
CA GLN A 6 13.74 7.11 -4.09
C GLN A 6 12.59 7.80 -3.32
N ILE A 7 11.33 7.42 -3.59
CA ILE A 7 10.17 7.98 -2.89
C ILE A 7 10.23 7.66 -1.40
N TYR A 8 10.55 6.41 -1.05
CA TYR A 8 10.77 6.05 0.35
C TYR A 8 11.89 6.88 0.98
N TRP A 9 13.04 7.00 0.33
CA TRP A 9 14.19 7.70 0.90
C TRP A 9 13.99 9.21 1.02
N ASN A 10 13.24 9.82 0.10
CA ASN A 10 12.87 11.24 0.17
C ASN A 10 11.83 11.49 1.27
N TRP A 11 10.93 10.53 1.50
CA TRP A 11 9.93 10.65 2.53
C TRP A 11 10.52 10.35 3.91
N ALA A 12 11.33 9.31 4.07
CA ALA A 12 11.82 8.85 5.37
C ALA A 12 12.55 9.95 6.15
N ASP A 13 12.16 10.11 7.41
CA ASP A 13 12.79 11.02 8.36
C ASP A 13 12.90 10.26 9.69
N PRO A 14 14.11 9.90 10.13
CA PRO A 14 14.31 9.11 11.35
C PRO A 14 14.02 9.90 12.63
N GLU A 15 13.94 11.24 12.56
CA GLU A 15 13.63 12.08 13.73
C GLU A 15 12.12 12.10 14.05
N LEU A 16 11.28 11.71 13.08
CA LEU A 16 9.83 11.77 13.21
C LEU A 16 9.25 10.41 13.59
N HIS A 17 8.40 10.39 14.63
CA HIS A 17 7.66 9.19 14.98
C HIS A 17 6.69 8.80 13.87
N CYS A 18 6.87 7.58 13.34
CA CYS A 18 5.97 6.97 12.36
C CYS A 18 5.27 5.74 12.92
N ARG A 19 4.03 5.52 12.49
CA ARG A 19 3.33 4.24 12.62
C ARG A 19 3.48 3.48 11.31
N ASN A 20 3.86 2.22 11.42
CA ASN A 20 4.03 1.32 10.28
C ASN A 20 2.96 0.22 10.31
N HIS A 21 2.47 -0.13 9.13
CA HIS A 21 1.58 -1.26 8.91
C HIS A 21 2.05 -2.05 7.69
N ASP A 22 2.37 -3.32 7.92
CA ASP A 22 2.78 -4.26 6.88
C ASP A 22 1.67 -5.31 6.71
N GLU A 23 1.17 -5.47 5.49
CA GLU A 23 0.19 -6.51 5.14
C GLU A 23 0.72 -7.34 3.97
N ARG A 24 0.74 -8.67 4.13
CA ARG A 24 1.10 -9.57 3.03
C ARG A 24 -0.15 -10.21 2.46
N LEU A 25 -0.40 -9.95 1.18
CA LEU A 25 -1.53 -10.50 0.44
C LEU A 25 -1.31 -11.99 0.11
N PRO A 26 -2.37 -12.77 -0.15
CA PRO A 26 -2.27 -14.17 -0.57
C PRO A 26 -1.44 -14.37 -1.85
N SER A 27 -1.38 -13.37 -2.73
CA SER A 27 -0.51 -13.36 -3.93
C SER A 27 0.98 -13.25 -3.61
N GLY A 28 1.34 -13.06 -2.35
CA GLY A 28 2.72 -12.84 -1.90
C GLY A 28 3.20 -11.40 -2.01
N ILE A 29 2.40 -10.49 -2.59
CA ILE A 29 2.63 -9.05 -2.58
C ILE A 29 2.61 -8.53 -1.15
N LEU A 30 3.54 -7.64 -0.83
CA LEU A 30 3.66 -6.98 0.45
C LEU A 30 3.29 -5.50 0.32
N LEU A 31 2.32 -5.08 1.11
CA LEU A 31 1.94 -3.69 1.33
C LEU A 31 2.70 -3.16 2.54
N ASN A 32 3.29 -1.98 2.43
CA ASN A 32 3.95 -1.27 3.53
C ASN A 32 3.40 0.15 3.58
N ILE A 33 2.61 0.45 4.60
CA ILE A 33 1.98 1.73 4.81
C ILE A 33 2.61 2.38 6.03
N GLN A 34 3.11 3.59 5.87
CA GLN A 34 3.70 4.35 6.97
C GLN A 34 3.05 5.71 7.07
N VAL A 35 2.66 6.08 8.28
CA VAL A 35 2.04 7.37 8.56
C VAL A 35 2.80 8.08 9.67
N ARG A 36 2.95 9.40 9.56
CA ARG A 36 3.60 10.22 10.57
C ARG A 36 2.95 11.61 10.62
N LEU A 37 3.34 12.39 11.61
CA LEU A 37 3.13 13.84 11.60
C LEU A 37 4.43 14.52 11.17
N SER A 38 4.31 15.58 10.36
CA SER A 38 5.42 16.49 10.10
C SER A 38 5.75 17.32 11.36
N LYS A 39 6.86 18.06 11.32
CA LYS A 39 7.21 19.05 12.36
C LYS A 39 6.14 20.16 12.52
N THR A 40 5.26 20.33 11.52
CA THR A 40 4.13 21.27 11.50
C THR A 40 2.78 20.60 11.79
N ASN A 41 2.77 19.37 12.33
CA ASN A 41 1.56 18.58 12.62
C ASN A 41 0.68 18.23 11.41
N GLN A 42 1.25 18.20 10.20
CA GLN A 42 0.54 17.68 9.02
C GLN A 42 0.66 16.16 8.95
N THR A 43 -0.45 15.47 8.69
CA THR A 43 -0.44 14.02 8.49
C THR A 43 0.21 13.70 7.15
N GLN A 44 1.30 12.94 7.20
CA GLN A 44 2.03 12.47 6.04
C GLN A 44 1.91 10.97 5.93
N LEU A 45 1.82 10.47 4.70
CA LEU A 45 1.60 9.07 4.40
C LEU A 45 2.59 8.61 3.33
N PHE A 46 3.15 7.43 3.53
CA PHE A 46 3.91 6.69 2.54
C PHE A 46 3.19 5.37 2.24
N VAL A 47 3.16 5.02 0.97
CA VAL A 47 2.56 3.77 0.48
C VAL A 47 3.59 3.06 -0.39
N GLY A 48 3.99 1.86 0.02
CA GLY A 48 4.84 0.97 -0.77
C GLY A 48 4.15 -0.35 -1.08
N VAL A 49 4.27 -0.81 -2.32
CA VAL A 49 3.84 -2.13 -2.78
C VAL A 49 5.05 -2.86 -3.33
N TYR A 50 5.34 -4.02 -2.77
CA TYR A 50 6.51 -4.83 -3.11
C TYR A 50 6.08 -6.23 -3.54
N GLY A 51 6.72 -6.76 -4.57
CA GLY A 51 6.51 -8.13 -5.02
C GLY A 51 7.00 -9.15 -4.00
N GLN A 52 6.74 -10.44 -4.28
CA GLN A 52 7.09 -11.53 -3.37
C GLN A 52 8.58 -11.57 -2.99
N THR A 53 9.44 -11.22 -3.94
CA THR A 53 10.90 -11.13 -3.79
C THR A 53 11.38 -9.85 -3.08
N GLY A 54 10.47 -8.94 -2.75
CA GLY A 54 10.80 -7.63 -2.19
C GLY A 54 11.18 -6.57 -3.24
N MET A 55 11.01 -6.87 -4.54
CA MET A 55 11.16 -5.89 -5.62
C MET A 55 10.07 -4.81 -5.51
N MET A 56 10.45 -3.55 -5.70
CA MET A 56 9.50 -2.43 -5.75
C MET A 56 8.58 -2.58 -6.96
N ILE A 57 7.27 -2.63 -6.71
CA ILE A 57 6.24 -2.55 -7.75
C ILE A 57 5.74 -1.10 -7.84
N PHE A 58 5.51 -0.48 -6.69
CA PHE A 58 4.98 0.88 -6.60
C PHE A 58 5.39 1.54 -5.28
N GLU A 59 5.71 2.82 -5.33
CA GLU A 59 5.87 3.68 -4.15
C GLU A 59 5.22 5.04 -4.42
N ASP A 60 4.57 5.59 -3.41
CA ASP A 60 4.03 6.95 -3.43
C ASP A 60 4.07 7.57 -2.03
N SER A 61 4.08 8.89 -1.98
CA SER A 61 4.10 9.64 -0.72
C SER A 61 3.21 10.87 -0.79
N PHE A 62 2.42 11.07 0.25
CA PHE A 62 1.54 12.22 0.43
C PHE A 62 2.07 13.04 1.60
N LEU A 63 2.60 14.23 1.30
CA LEU A 63 3.18 15.14 2.30
C LEU A 63 2.15 15.98 3.04
N ASP A 64 0.92 16.03 2.52
CA ASP A 64 -0.21 16.67 3.17
C ASP A 64 -1.49 15.86 2.94
N ARG A 65 -2.16 15.50 4.03
CA ARG A 65 -3.45 14.84 4.05
C ARG A 65 -4.38 15.69 4.92
N PRO A 66 -4.95 16.77 4.36
CA PRO A 66 -5.73 17.71 5.14
C PRO A 66 -6.93 17.02 5.79
N ALA A 67 -7.21 17.42 7.03
CA ALA A 67 -8.33 16.93 7.85
C ALA A 67 -8.33 15.42 8.20
N GLN A 68 -7.24 14.69 7.97
CA GLN A 68 -7.13 13.29 8.36
C GLN A 68 -6.24 13.07 9.58
N THR A 69 -6.73 12.27 10.53
CA THR A 69 -5.90 11.69 11.58
C THR A 69 -4.95 10.64 10.99
N MET A 70 -3.87 10.31 11.72
CA MET A 70 -2.95 9.25 11.31
C MET A 70 -3.65 7.92 11.04
N SER A 71 -4.65 7.55 11.85
CA SER A 71 -5.40 6.30 11.67
C SER A 71 -6.25 6.31 10.40
N GLN A 72 -6.92 7.44 10.09
CA GLN A 72 -7.69 7.58 8.84
C GLN A 72 -6.78 7.52 7.61
N ALA A 73 -5.62 8.19 7.67
CA ALA A 73 -4.63 8.13 6.60
C ALA A 73 -4.07 6.72 6.41
N LEU A 74 -3.87 5.96 7.50
CA LEU A 74 -3.42 4.57 7.43
C LEU A 74 -4.44 3.66 6.73
N VAL A 75 -5.73 3.75 7.12
CA VAL A 75 -6.80 2.96 6.50
C VAL A 75 -6.91 3.27 5.02
N TRP A 76 -6.95 4.55 4.67
CA TRP A 76 -6.99 4.94 3.26
C TRP A 76 -5.73 4.47 2.49
N GLY A 77 -4.55 4.58 3.11
CA GLY A 77 -3.31 4.13 2.48
C GLY A 77 -3.32 2.64 2.19
N LEU A 78 -3.91 1.84 3.07
CA LEU A 78 -4.08 0.41 2.88
C LEU A 78 -4.99 0.09 1.71
N ASP A 79 -6.16 0.74 1.63
CA ASP A 79 -7.09 0.54 0.52
C ASP A 79 -6.49 0.98 -0.82
N PHE A 80 -5.82 2.14 -0.84
CA PHE A 80 -5.09 2.63 -2.00
C PHE A 80 -3.99 1.64 -2.44
N ALA A 81 -3.23 1.07 -1.51
CA ALA A 81 -2.20 0.08 -1.82
C ALA A 81 -2.77 -1.22 -2.38
N ARG A 82 -3.94 -1.67 -1.88
CA ARG A 82 -4.64 -2.86 -2.40
C ARG A 82 -5.13 -2.66 -3.84
N GLU A 83 -5.63 -1.46 -4.16
CA GLU A 83 -6.00 -1.12 -5.54
C GLU A 83 -4.78 -1.19 -6.47
N ARG A 84 -3.63 -0.63 -6.05
CA ARG A 84 -2.39 -0.69 -6.83
C ARG A 84 -1.84 -2.11 -6.96
N ALA A 85 -1.92 -2.91 -5.90
CA ALA A 85 -1.52 -4.31 -5.93
C ALA A 85 -2.37 -5.12 -6.93
N THR A 86 -3.69 -4.87 -6.97
CA THR A 86 -4.60 -5.54 -7.91
C THR A 86 -4.29 -5.20 -9.36
N GLN A 87 -3.97 -3.94 -9.65
CA GLN A 87 -3.55 -3.50 -11.00
C GLN A 87 -2.19 -4.09 -11.41
N SER A 88 -1.34 -4.44 -10.44
CA SER A 88 0.02 -4.94 -10.68
C SER A 88 0.09 -6.45 -10.89
N VAL A 89 -0.93 -7.21 -10.48
CA VAL A 89 -1.07 -8.63 -10.81
C VAL A 89 -1.76 -8.73 -12.17
N PRO A 90 -1.11 -9.24 -13.22
CA PRO A 90 -1.83 -9.60 -14.44
C PRO A 90 -2.86 -10.65 -14.05
N ASN A 91 -4.14 -10.31 -14.22
CA ASN A 91 -5.35 -11.09 -13.95
C ASN A 91 -5.14 -12.62 -14.02
N LEU A 92 -4.69 -13.22 -12.92
CA LEU A 92 -4.60 -14.67 -12.75
C LEU A 92 -5.79 -15.09 -11.88
N ALA A 93 -6.79 -15.62 -12.57
CA ALA A 93 -7.98 -16.30 -12.05
C ALA A 93 -9.08 -15.43 -11.41
N SER A 94 -9.97 -14.91 -12.27
CA SER A 94 -11.39 -15.09 -11.98
C SER A 94 -11.73 -16.56 -12.28
N PRO A 95 -12.19 -17.39 -11.32
CA PRO A 95 -12.74 -18.70 -11.68
C PRO A 95 -13.93 -18.48 -12.64
N PRO A 96 -14.07 -19.29 -13.71
CA PRO A 96 -15.22 -19.17 -14.59
C PRO A 96 -16.49 -19.32 -13.75
N LYS A 97 -17.37 -18.32 -13.80
CA LYS A 97 -18.70 -18.41 -13.22
C LYS A 97 -19.35 -19.66 -13.80
N GLU A 98 -19.50 -20.69 -12.97
CA GLU A 98 -20.13 -21.94 -13.36
C GLU A 98 -21.54 -21.63 -13.87
N ARG A 99 -21.66 -21.62 -15.21
CA ARG A 99 -22.91 -21.43 -15.91
C ARG A 99 -23.70 -22.72 -15.67
N ARG A 100 -24.46 -22.75 -14.56
CA ARG A 100 -25.40 -23.82 -14.24
C ARG A 100 -26.19 -24.14 -15.51
N GLN A 101 -25.87 -25.29 -16.12
CA GLN A 101 -26.71 -25.90 -17.13
C GLN A 101 -28.03 -26.23 -16.42
N ARG A 102 -29.07 -25.48 -16.72
CA ARG A 102 -30.44 -25.94 -16.52
C ARG A 102 -30.75 -26.85 -17.70
N SER A 103 -30.67 -28.16 -17.46
CA SER A 103 -31.35 -29.16 -18.27
C SER A 103 -32.68 -29.51 -17.62
N PHE A 104 -33.63 -29.86 -18.49
CA PHE A 104 -35.05 -30.20 -18.33
C PHE A 104 -36.02 -29.03 -18.39
#